data_AF-A0A7V8N0Q8-F1
#
_entry.id   AF-A0A7V8N0Q8-F1
#
_cell.length_a   1.000
_cell.length_b   1.000
_cell.length_c   1.000
_cell.angle_alpha   90.00
_cell.angle_beta   90.00
_cell.angle_gamma   90.00
#
_symmetry.space_group_name_H-M   'P 1'
#
loop_
_entity.id
_entity.type
_entity.pdbx_description
1 polymer ?
#
loop_
_entity_poly.entity_id
_entity_poly.type
_entity_poly.pdbx_seq_one_letter_code
_entity_poly.pdbx_strand_id
1 'polypeptide(L)'
;MYRVVEMRGDNEPWWFFENWRDDIVAKYEFDNFYDALKAYKQEWQRLAHDYPEFKSQEDFLSAFWVKSEKRWCTECAEDLQQYHGLALLEEWHPVETFENRLPYAKTSGVTPHKICQFKGLGS
;
A
#
# COMPACT_ATOMS: atom_id res chain seq x y z
N MET A 1 -2.58 -18.53 5.65
CA MET A 1 -3.76 -17.67 5.43
C MET A 1 -3.31 -16.43 4.69
N TYR A 2 -3.92 -16.15 3.55
CA TYR A 2 -3.61 -15.00 2.71
C TYR A 2 -4.58 -13.85 2.98
N ARG A 3 -4.12 -12.62 2.80
CA ARG A 3 -4.93 -11.42 2.99
C ARG A 3 -4.65 -10.41 1.90
N VAL A 4 -5.68 -9.72 1.45
CA VAL A 4 -5.55 -8.49 0.69
C VAL A 4 -6.01 -7.36 1.60
N VAL A 5 -5.14 -6.39 1.85
CA VAL A 5 -5.43 -5.25 2.71
C VAL A 5 -5.28 -3.95 1.94
N GLU A 6 -6.26 -3.07 2.11
CA GLU A 6 -6.18 -1.67 1.70
C GLU A 6 -5.81 -0.83 2.92
N MET A 7 -4.84 0.05 2.76
CA MET A 7 -4.35 0.95 3.80
C MET A 7 -4.48 2.38 3.33
N ARG A 8 -4.73 3.31 4.24
CA ARG A 8 -4.70 4.75 3.94
C ARG A 8 -3.85 5.47 4.95
N GLY A 9 -2.82 6.17 4.47
CA GLY A 9 -1.90 6.86 5.35
C GLY A 9 -1.00 7.86 4.65
N ASP A 10 -0.20 8.54 5.45
CA ASP A 10 0.85 9.49 5.07
C ASP A 10 2.20 8.82 4.74
N ASN A 11 2.24 7.48 4.73
CA ASN A 11 3.42 6.68 4.46
C ASN A 11 3.16 5.64 3.38
N GLU A 12 4.23 5.22 2.72
CA GLU A 12 4.17 4.15 1.74
C GLU A 12 3.96 2.78 2.44
N PRO A 13 3.14 1.89 1.88
CA PRO A 13 2.64 0.68 2.54
C PRO A 13 3.69 -0.42 2.76
N TRP A 14 4.88 -0.30 2.19
CA TRP A 14 5.98 -1.26 2.38
C TRP A 14 6.85 -0.99 3.59
N TRP A 15 6.61 0.11 4.31
CA TRP A 15 7.44 0.45 5.46
C TRP A 15 7.06 -0.33 6.71
N PHE A 16 5.97 -1.10 6.72
CA PHE A 16 5.50 -2.00 7.79
C PHE A 16 5.93 -1.56 9.21
N PHE A 17 5.72 -0.28 9.55
CA PHE A 17 6.04 0.26 10.87
C PHE A 17 5.24 -0.45 11.97
N GLU A 18 5.65 -0.37 13.24
CA GLU A 18 5.03 -1.12 14.35
C GLU A 18 3.48 -1.05 14.37
N ASN A 19 2.91 0.10 14.01
CA ASN A 19 1.47 0.39 13.96
C ASN A 19 0.89 0.48 12.54
N TRP A 20 1.54 -0.11 11.53
CA TRP A 20 1.09 -0.03 10.13
C TRP A 20 -0.35 -0.56 9.94
N ARG A 21 -0.77 -1.49 10.80
CA ARG A 21 -2.11 -2.10 10.77
C ARG A 21 -3.22 -1.11 11.13
N ASP A 22 -2.90 -0.03 11.85
CA ASP A 22 -3.87 1.01 12.20
C ASP A 22 -4.33 1.80 10.96
N ASP A 23 -3.54 1.77 9.90
CA ASP A 23 -3.87 2.40 8.62
C ASP A 23 -4.80 1.50 7.75
N ILE A 24 -5.12 0.27 8.16
CA ILE A 24 -5.97 -0.65 7.37
C ILE A 24 -7.42 -0.15 7.36
N VAL A 25 -7.92 0.12 6.15
CA VAL A 25 -9.31 0.55 5.91
C VAL A 25 -10.18 -0.56 5.31
N ALA A 26 -9.57 -1.56 4.67
CA ALA A 26 -10.26 -2.76 4.19
C ALA A 26 -9.37 -4.00 4.30
N LYS A 27 -10.00 -5.15 4.57
CA LYS A 27 -9.31 -6.45 4.69
C LYS A 27 -10.17 -7.55 4.09
N TYR A 28 -9.55 -8.38 3.25
CA TYR A 28 -10.13 -9.58 2.67
C TYR A 28 -9.23 -10.77 2.98
N GLU A 29 -9.81 -11.89 3.45
CA GLU A 29 -9.06 -13.08 3.87
C GLU A 29 -9.35 -14.25 2.95
N PHE A 30 -8.33 -15.05 2.66
CA PHE A 30 -8.39 -16.16 1.72
C PHE A 30 -7.55 -17.35 2.21
N ASP A 31 -8.03 -18.55 1.94
CA ASP A 31 -7.31 -19.78 2.30
C ASP A 31 -6.19 -20.12 1.32
N ASN A 32 -6.30 -19.67 0.07
CA ASN A 32 -5.31 -19.95 -0.98
C ASN A 32 -4.81 -18.68 -1.67
N PHE A 33 -3.59 -18.79 -2.18
CA PHE A 33 -2.87 -17.68 -2.80
C PHE A 33 -3.56 -17.17 -4.08
N TYR A 34 -4.14 -18.05 -4.90
CA TYR A 34 -4.70 -17.66 -6.19
C TYR A 34 -5.98 -16.82 -6.07
N ASP A 35 -6.84 -17.13 -5.10
CA ASP A 35 -8.02 -16.32 -4.80
C ASP A 35 -7.62 -14.95 -4.26
N ALA A 36 -6.62 -14.90 -3.36
CA ALA A 36 -6.04 -13.63 -2.89
C ALA A 36 -5.45 -12.82 -4.05
N LEU A 37 -4.72 -13.47 -4.97
CA LEU A 37 -4.12 -12.82 -6.14
C LEU A 37 -5.19 -12.26 -7.08
N LYS A 38 -6.29 -12.98 -7.27
CA LYS A 38 -7.42 -12.50 -8.07
C LYS A 38 -8.04 -11.25 -7.46
N ALA A 39 -8.29 -11.26 -6.15
CA ALA A 39 -8.81 -10.11 -5.43
C ALA A 39 -7.84 -8.92 -5.48
N TYR A 40 -6.55 -9.16 -5.25
CA TYR A 40 -5.52 -8.12 -5.35
C TYR A 40 -5.51 -7.46 -6.73
N LYS A 41 -5.57 -8.24 -7.83
CA LYS A 41 -5.58 -7.68 -9.18
C LYS A 41 -6.82 -6.84 -9.47
N GLN A 42 -7.99 -7.26 -8.97
CA GLN A 42 -9.23 -6.49 -9.10
C GLN A 42 -9.12 -5.16 -8.34
N GLU A 43 -8.63 -5.21 -7.11
CA GLU A 43 -8.46 -4.03 -6.27
C GLU A 43 -7.40 -3.08 -6.82
N TRP A 44 -6.31 -3.63 -7.35
CA TRP A 44 -5.27 -2.86 -8.05
C TRP A 44 -5.86 -2.09 -9.24
N GLN A 45 -6.73 -2.72 -10.03
CA GLN A 45 -7.38 -2.06 -11.17
C GLN A 45 -8.34 -0.96 -10.72
N ARG A 46 -9.09 -1.18 -9.64
CA ARG A 46 -9.97 -0.17 -9.05
C ARG A 46 -9.16 1.05 -8.60
N LEU A 47 -8.12 0.84 -7.79
CA LEU A 47 -7.27 1.91 -7.30
C LEU A 47 -6.54 2.62 -8.44
N ALA A 48 -6.01 1.90 -9.43
CA ALA A 48 -5.38 2.51 -10.60
C ALA A 48 -6.34 3.35 -11.46
N HIS A 49 -7.64 3.05 -11.42
CA HIS A 49 -8.66 3.86 -12.09
C HIS A 49 -8.95 5.15 -11.31
N ASP A 50 -9.05 5.05 -9.98
CA ASP A 50 -9.38 6.16 -9.09
C ASP A 50 -8.19 7.11 -8.87
N TYR A 51 -6.97 6.57 -8.93
CA TYR A 51 -5.72 7.28 -8.63
C TYR A 51 -4.71 7.12 -9.78
N PRO A 52 -4.36 8.21 -10.49
CA PRO A 52 -3.53 8.17 -11.69
C PRO A 52 -2.04 7.97 -11.38
N GLU A 53 -1.58 8.32 -10.16
CA GLU A 53 -0.19 8.16 -9.73
C GLU A 53 -0.09 6.90 -8.86
N PHE A 54 0.83 5.99 -9.19
CA PHE A 54 1.00 4.74 -8.48
C PHE A 54 2.42 4.19 -8.58
N LYS A 55 2.78 3.35 -7.61
CA LYS A 55 4.00 2.55 -7.59
C LYS A 55 3.67 1.18 -7.02
N SER A 56 3.92 0.15 -7.81
CA SER A 56 3.76 -1.25 -7.45
C SER A 56 5.12 -1.92 -7.43
N GLN A 57 5.36 -2.73 -6.40
CA GLN A 57 6.54 -3.55 -6.22
C GLN A 57 6.29 -4.99 -6.66
N GLU A 58 7.36 -5.78 -6.74
CA GLU A 58 7.30 -7.18 -7.20
C GLU A 58 6.58 -8.10 -6.20
N ASP A 59 6.55 -7.71 -4.93
CA ASP A 59 6.02 -8.41 -3.76
C ASP A 59 4.54 -8.09 -3.45
N PHE A 60 3.79 -7.58 -4.43
CA PHE A 60 2.37 -7.24 -4.28
C PHE A 60 2.11 -6.14 -3.25
N LEU A 61 3.06 -5.23 -3.09
CA LEU A 61 2.88 -3.99 -2.37
C LEU A 61 2.73 -2.86 -3.38
N SER A 62 1.58 -2.18 -3.34
CA SER A 62 1.30 -1.04 -4.23
C SER A 62 0.87 0.17 -3.43
N ALA A 63 1.31 1.35 -3.86
CA ALA A 63 0.83 2.64 -3.40
C ALA A 63 0.19 3.39 -4.56
N PHE A 64 -0.90 4.09 -4.28
CA PHE A 64 -1.67 4.90 -5.21
C PHE A 64 -1.93 6.27 -4.59
N TRP A 65 -1.94 7.34 -5.39
CA TRP A 65 -2.20 8.70 -4.89
C TRP A 65 -2.69 9.67 -5.98
N VAL A 66 -3.23 10.81 -5.54
CA VAL A 66 -3.44 12.01 -6.35
C VAL A 66 -2.77 13.20 -5.66
N LYS A 67 -2.16 14.11 -6.44
CA LYS A 67 -1.41 15.27 -5.90
C LYS A 67 -2.27 16.23 -5.08
N SER A 68 -3.58 16.22 -5.29
CA SER A 68 -4.55 17.05 -4.57
C SER A 68 -4.92 16.48 -3.20
N GLU A 69 -4.71 15.19 -2.95
CA GLU A 69 -5.08 14.55 -1.68
C GLU A 69 -3.92 14.66 -0.69
N LYS A 70 -4.02 15.62 0.23
CA LYS A 70 -3.03 15.86 1.27
C LYS A 70 -3.69 16.01 2.64
N ARG A 71 -2.92 15.78 3.70
CA ARG A 71 -3.31 15.94 5.10
C ARG A 71 -2.30 16.81 5.82
N TRP A 72 -2.79 17.80 6.56
CA TRP A 72 -1.96 18.60 7.46
C TRP A 72 -1.40 17.73 8.59
N CYS A 73 -0.07 17.64 8.68
CA CYS A 73 0.63 16.99 9.78
C CYS A 73 1.11 18.05 10.76
N THR A 74 0.68 17.95 12.02
CA THR A 74 1.00 18.97 13.04
C THR A 74 2.45 18.87 13.47
N GLU A 75 2.97 17.66 13.54
CA GLU A 75 4.33 17.32 13.93
C GLU A 75 5.34 17.83 12.90
N CYS A 76 5.02 17.69 11.61
CA CYS A 76 5.84 18.23 10.52
C CYS A 76 5.58 19.70 10.20
N ALA A 77 4.45 20.25 10.66
CA ALA A 77 3.92 21.56 10.25
C ALA A 77 3.84 21.74 8.71
N GLU A 78 3.45 20.68 8.00
CA GLU A 78 3.37 20.63 6.54
C GLU A 78 2.19 19.77 6.04
N ASP A 79 1.76 20.02 4.79
CA ASP A 79 0.84 19.14 4.07
C ASP A 79 1.56 17.90 3.53
N LEU A 80 1.20 16.73 4.07
CA LEU A 80 1.74 15.44 3.63
C LEU A 80 0.83 14.78 2.61
N GLN A 81 1.43 14.11 1.63
CA GLN A 81 0.70 13.30 0.66
C GLN A 81 -0.07 12.19 1.38
N GLN A 82 -1.28 11.89 0.92
CA GLN A 82 -1.98 10.67 1.32
C GLN A 82 -1.82 9.59 0.25
N TYR A 83 -1.50 8.39 0.71
CA TYR A 83 -1.36 7.19 -0.09
C TYR A 83 -2.48 6.21 0.23
N HIS A 84 -2.95 5.55 -0.82
CA HIS A 84 -3.79 4.36 -0.75
C HIS A 84 -2.89 3.17 -1.04
N GLY A 85 -2.62 2.39 0.00
CA GLY A 85 -1.80 1.20 -0.07
C GLY A 85 -2.64 -0.04 -0.35
N LEU A 86 -2.12 -0.95 -1.16
CA LEU A 86 -2.68 -2.27 -1.40
C LEU A 86 -1.59 -3.31 -1.19
N ALA A 87 -1.84 -4.28 -0.30
CA ALA A 87 -0.90 -5.34 -0.01
C ALA A 87 -1.55 -6.71 -0.08
N LEU A 88 -0.89 -7.67 -0.72
CA LEU A 88 -1.20 -9.10 -0.59
C LEU A 88 -0.19 -9.73 0.37
N LEU A 89 -0.70 -10.30 1.46
CA LEU A 89 0.08 -10.78 2.59
C LEU A 89 -0.16 -12.26 2.85
N GLU A 90 0.85 -12.95 3.37
CA GLU A 90 0.78 -14.28 3.96
C GLU A 90 1.11 -14.18 5.44
N GLU A 91 0.18 -14.60 6.31
CA GLU A 91 0.37 -14.50 7.77
C GLU A 91 0.84 -13.11 8.27
N TRP A 92 0.32 -12.03 7.67
CA TRP A 92 0.67 -10.63 7.96
C TRP A 92 2.07 -10.18 7.50
N HIS A 93 2.75 -11.00 6.71
CA HIS A 93 4.03 -10.67 6.10
C HIS A 93 3.88 -10.56 4.58
N PRO A 94 4.75 -9.79 3.89
CA PRO A 94 4.84 -9.85 2.44
C PRO A 94 5.00 -11.30 1.98
N VAL A 95 4.36 -11.66 0.87
CA VAL A 95 4.58 -12.99 0.29
C VAL A 95 6.03 -13.08 -0.16
N GLU A 96 6.76 -14.13 0.23
CA GLU A 96 8.19 -14.30 -0.10
C GLU A 96 8.45 -15.32 -1.22
N THR A 97 7.50 -16.22 -1.50
CA THR A 97 7.70 -17.34 -2.44
C THR A 97 6.85 -17.22 -3.70
N PHE A 98 7.52 -17.35 -4.85
CA PHE A 98 6.96 -17.00 -6.15
C PHE A 98 7.37 -18.03 -7.21
N GLU A 99 6.69 -19.18 -7.29
CA GLU A 99 6.87 -20.04 -8.47
C GLU A 99 6.33 -19.31 -9.72
N ASN A 100 7.20 -19.05 -10.69
CA ASN A 100 6.92 -18.53 -12.05
C ASN A 100 6.16 -17.19 -12.12
N ARG A 101 6.81 -16.06 -11.85
CA ARG A 101 6.18 -14.73 -11.98
C ARG A 101 6.97 -13.72 -12.81
N LEU A 102 6.23 -12.93 -13.59
CA LEU A 102 6.66 -11.64 -14.13
C LEU A 102 6.42 -10.59 -13.03
N PRO A 103 7.37 -9.67 -12.79
CA PRO A 103 7.24 -8.65 -11.76
C PRO A 103 5.98 -7.79 -11.99
N TYR A 104 5.17 -7.59 -10.94
CA TYR A 104 4.08 -6.61 -10.95
C TYR A 104 4.60 -5.18 -10.71
N ALA A 105 5.90 -4.97 -10.96
CA ALA A 105 6.53 -3.67 -10.91
C ALA A 105 5.94 -2.77 -11.99
N LYS A 106 5.15 -1.79 -11.55
CA LYS A 106 4.56 -0.78 -12.41
C LYS A 106 4.66 0.56 -11.71
N THR A 107 5.00 1.60 -12.45
CA THR A 107 5.05 2.96 -11.94
C THR A 107 4.34 3.88 -12.91
N SER A 108 3.60 4.85 -12.37
CA SER A 108 3.17 6.02 -13.12
C SER A 108 3.80 7.27 -12.51
N GLY A 109 4.29 8.15 -13.38
CA GLY A 109 4.69 9.50 -13.02
C GLY A 109 5.78 9.64 -11.95
N VAL A 110 5.69 10.73 -11.19
CA VAL A 110 6.73 11.24 -10.27
C VAL A 110 6.36 10.89 -8.84
N THR A 111 7.24 10.19 -8.12
CA THR A 111 7.09 9.89 -6.69
C THR A 111 7.09 11.18 -5.85
N PRO A 112 6.09 11.41 -4.98
CA PRO A 112 6.09 12.53 -4.06
C PRO A 112 7.24 12.39 -3.05
N HIS A 113 8.01 13.46 -2.88
CA HIS A 113 9.28 13.45 -2.14
C HIS A 113 9.14 13.53 -0.61
N LYS A 114 7.93 13.54 -0.05
CA LYS A 114 7.69 13.87 1.38
C LYS A 114 6.85 12.79 2.07
N ILE A 115 7.47 12.11 3.05
CA ILE A 115 6.87 11.14 3.98
C ILE A 115 6.97 11.66 5.41
N CYS A 116 6.09 11.22 6.32
CA CYS A 116 6.12 11.63 7.72
C CYS A 116 7.32 11.02 8.45
N GLN A 117 8.23 11.85 8.97
CA GLN A 117 9.42 11.35 9.70
C GLN A 117 9.12 10.97 11.17
N PHE A 118 7.95 11.32 11.69
CA PHE A 118 7.59 11.11 13.10
C PHE A 118 6.62 9.95 13.32
N LYS A 119 6.09 9.34 12.25
CA LYS A 119 5.16 8.21 12.36
C LYS A 119 5.93 6.93 12.71
N GLY A 120 5.53 6.26 13.81
CA GLY A 120 6.21 5.07 14.35
C GLY A 120 7.17 5.35 15.52
N LEU A 121 7.40 6.63 15.88
CA LEU A 121 7.98 7.00 17.16
C LEU A 121 6.85 7.07 18.18
N GLY A 122 6.42 5.89 18.65
CA GLY A 122 5.50 5.81 19.79
C GLY A 122 6.06 6.56 20.99
N SER A 123 5.21 7.35 21.63
CA SER A 123 5.33 7.63 23.07
C SER A 123 4.65 6.52 23.85
#